data_AF-A0A7S3KIB2-F1
#
_entry.id   AF-A0A7S3KIB2-F1
#
_cell.length_a   1.000
_cell.length_b   1.000
_cell.length_c   1.000
_cell.angle_alpha   90.00
_cell.angle_beta   90.00
_cell.angle_gamma   90.00
#
_symmetry.space_group_name_H-M   'P 1'
#
loop_
_entity.id
_entity.type
_entity.pdbx_description
1 polymer ?
#
loop_
_entity_poly.entity_id
_entity_poly.type
_entity_poly.pdbx_seq_one_letter_code
_entity_poly.pdbx_strand_id
1 'polypeptide(L)'
;LSNQMTMMFEVEDLAVASPATVSRCGMVYMEPEALTLQPLIDSWLESLPPKIRESEKIMKKLRSIYENVMDDACYYLRKNCTEPVLTVDNNLCQSSFRILDSYFTKYRDTEIKVVEKAEIEELEGMITSLAAYALTWSVAATTDISGRKRMDAFLRNKFKENEMEFPKENTIYDWSFDDKNKEWKPWLEIIPPYNC
;
A
#
# COMPACT_ATOMS: atom_id res chain seq x y z
N LEU A 1 -34.72 19.26 20.16
CA LEU A 1 -33.56 19.57 19.28
C LEU A 1 -33.84 20.92 18.65
N SER A 2 -32.90 21.87 18.74
CA SER A 2 -33.07 23.13 18.03
C SER A 2 -32.91 22.89 16.52
N ASN A 3 -33.48 23.75 15.67
CA ASN A 3 -33.36 23.65 14.21
C ASN A 3 -31.91 23.78 13.69
N GLN A 4 -30.95 24.05 14.58
CA GLN A 4 -29.53 24.17 14.27
C GLN A 4 -28.73 22.92 14.63
N MET A 5 -29.32 21.97 15.36
CA MET A 5 -28.63 20.73 15.77
C MET A 5 -28.83 19.63 14.73
N THR A 6 -27.72 19.16 14.15
CA THR A 6 -27.68 18.01 13.23
C THR A 6 -26.91 16.87 13.88
N MET A 7 -27.47 15.66 13.88
CA MET A 7 -26.79 14.43 14.29
C MET A 7 -26.54 13.58 13.05
N MET A 8 -25.30 13.15 12.85
CA MET A 8 -24.87 12.32 11.73
C MET A 8 -24.18 11.07 12.28
N PHE A 9 -24.47 9.93 11.68
CA PHE A 9 -23.89 8.64 12.02
C PHE A 9 -23.34 8.01 10.75
N GLU A 10 -22.13 7.46 10.83
CA GLU A 10 -21.55 6.60 9.80
C GLU A 10 -21.66 5.16 10.31
N VAL A 11 -22.36 4.31 9.56
CA VAL A 11 -22.64 2.92 9.93
C VAL A 11 -22.35 2.03 8.71
N GLU A 12 -21.82 0.83 8.95
CA GLU A 12 -21.48 -0.12 7.89
C GLU A 12 -22.73 -0.74 7.26
N ASP A 13 -23.67 -1.20 8.09
CA ASP A 13 -24.95 -1.73 7.65
C ASP A 13 -26.11 -1.35 8.59
N LEU A 14 -27.33 -1.56 8.09
CA LEU A 14 -28.58 -1.39 8.83
C LEU A 14 -29.35 -2.71 8.96
N ALA A 15 -28.67 -3.85 8.80
CA ALA A 15 -29.30 -5.16 8.69
C ALA A 15 -30.12 -5.54 9.94
N VAL A 16 -29.77 -4.98 11.09
CA VAL A 16 -30.43 -5.20 12.39
C VAL A 16 -31.36 -4.06 12.81
N ALA A 17 -31.47 -3.01 12.00
CA ALA A 17 -32.29 -1.85 12.33
C ALA A 17 -33.76 -2.09 11.94
N SER A 18 -34.69 -1.77 12.84
CA SER A 18 -36.12 -1.85 12.51
C SER A 18 -36.50 -0.72 11.54
N PRO A 19 -37.41 -0.96 10.57
CA PRO A 19 -37.90 0.09 9.67
C PRO A 19 -38.47 1.30 10.43
N ALA A 20 -39.09 1.07 11.59
CA ALA A 20 -39.61 2.12 12.46
C ALA A 20 -38.50 3.06 12.98
N THR A 21 -37.31 2.53 13.27
CA THR A 21 -36.16 3.29 13.78
C THR A 21 -35.55 4.17 12.70
N VAL A 22 -35.37 3.65 11.48
CA VAL A 22 -34.68 4.37 10.39
C VAL A 22 -35.61 5.29 9.60
N SER A 23 -36.94 5.09 9.67
CA SER A 23 -37.94 5.95 8.99
C SER A 23 -37.90 7.43 9.34
N ARG A 24 -37.27 7.79 10.48
CA ARG A 24 -37.20 9.16 10.99
C ARG A 24 -35.86 9.85 10.68
N CYS A 25 -34.97 9.17 9.97
CA CYS A 25 -33.64 9.65 9.61
C CYS A 25 -33.53 9.85 8.09
N GLY A 26 -32.80 10.89 7.66
CA GLY A 26 -32.38 11.01 6.27
C GLY A 26 -31.25 10.01 6.02
N MET A 27 -31.45 9.11 5.05
CA MET A 27 -30.47 8.08 4.71
C MET A 27 -29.72 8.46 3.43
N VAL A 28 -28.41 8.51 3.50
CA VAL A 28 -27.53 8.69 2.34
C VAL A 28 -26.82 7.36 2.11
N TYR A 29 -27.14 6.69 1.00
CA TYR A 29 -26.49 5.44 0.62
C TYR A 29 -25.26 5.76 -0.23
N MET A 30 -24.11 5.25 0.20
CA MET A 30 -22.86 5.33 -0.55
C MET A 30 -22.61 3.96 -1.18
N GLU A 31 -22.42 3.94 -2.49
CA GLU A 31 -22.05 2.72 -3.21
C GLU A 31 -20.54 2.47 -3.01
N PRO A 32 -20.13 1.32 -2.43
CA PRO A 32 -18.72 1.04 -2.19
C PRO A 32 -17.88 1.03 -3.48
N GLU A 33 -18.48 0.61 -4.59
CA GLU A 33 -17.84 0.52 -5.91
C GLU A 33 -17.59 1.91 -6.54
N ALA A 34 -18.29 2.94 -6.08
CA ALA A 34 -18.04 4.33 -6.51
C ALA A 34 -16.77 4.91 -5.84
N LEU A 35 -16.29 4.32 -4.75
CA LEU A 35 -15.06 4.73 -4.07
C LEU A 35 -13.88 3.97 -4.65
N THR A 36 -13.20 4.59 -5.62
CA THR A 36 -11.96 4.05 -6.19
C THR A 36 -10.78 4.22 -5.24
N LEU A 37 -9.66 3.54 -5.50
CA LEU A 37 -8.41 3.74 -4.75
C LEU A 37 -7.73 5.07 -5.08
N GLN A 38 -8.16 5.78 -6.15
CA GLN A 38 -7.52 7.00 -6.65
C GLN A 38 -7.48 8.13 -5.61
N PRO A 39 -8.57 8.50 -4.92
CA PRO A 39 -8.52 9.53 -3.88
C PRO A 39 -7.57 9.17 -2.72
N LEU A 40 -7.43 7.88 -2.40
CA LEU A 40 -6.46 7.42 -1.39
C LEU A 40 -5.03 7.61 -1.87
N ILE A 41 -4.74 7.27 -3.13
CA ILE A 41 -3.41 7.45 -3.74
C ILE A 41 -3.07 8.93 -3.81
N ASP A 42 -4.00 9.77 -4.30
CA ASP A 42 -3.80 11.22 -4.40
C ASP A 42 -3.55 11.86 -3.04
N SER A 43 -4.39 11.56 -2.05
CA SER A 43 -4.26 12.10 -0.70
C SER A 43 -2.94 11.65 -0.05
N TRP A 44 -2.54 10.38 -0.22
CA TRP A 44 -1.28 9.89 0.32
C TRP A 44 -0.07 10.58 -0.33
N LEU A 45 -0.07 10.71 -1.67
CA LEU A 45 0.98 11.41 -2.41
C LEU A 45 1.14 12.86 -1.93
N GLU A 46 0.04 13.56 -1.67
CA GLU A 46 0.06 14.93 -1.14
C GLU A 46 0.58 15.02 0.30
N SER A 47 0.39 13.95 1.09
CA SER A 47 0.82 13.85 2.49
C SER A 47 2.30 13.49 2.68
N LEU A 48 3.01 13.15 1.59
CA LEU A 48 4.42 12.77 1.63
C LEU A 48 5.31 13.92 2.14
N PRO A 49 6.48 13.61 2.74
CA PRO A 49 7.44 14.61 3.19
C PRO A 49 7.77 15.65 2.10
N PRO A 50 7.91 16.95 2.44
CA PRO A 50 8.11 18.02 1.44
C PRO A 50 9.27 17.74 0.47
N LYS A 51 10.40 17.24 0.97
CA LYS A 51 11.59 16.89 0.18
C LYS A 51 11.34 15.78 -0.84
N ILE A 52 10.50 14.81 -0.50
CA ILE A 52 10.08 13.75 -1.43
C ILE A 52 9.14 14.34 -2.49
N ARG A 53 8.17 15.16 -2.05
CA ARG A 53 7.18 15.78 -2.93
C ARG A 53 7.79 16.77 -3.93
N GLU A 54 8.88 17.44 -3.56
CA GLU A 54 9.66 18.30 -4.46
C GLU A 54 10.34 17.52 -5.59
N SER A 55 10.55 16.21 -5.44
CA SER A 55 11.10 15.34 -6.49
C SER A 55 10.01 14.85 -7.44
N GLU A 56 9.85 15.55 -8.57
CA GLU A 56 8.88 15.19 -9.61
C GLU A 56 9.03 13.73 -10.08
N LYS A 57 10.26 13.22 -10.15
CA LYS A 57 10.53 11.86 -10.60
C LYS A 57 10.04 10.81 -9.61
N ILE A 58 10.24 11.01 -8.30
CA ILE A 58 9.72 10.11 -7.27
C ILE A 58 8.20 10.11 -7.31
N MET A 59 7.59 11.30 -7.33
CA MET A 59 6.13 11.46 -7.39
C MET A 59 5.53 10.76 -8.62
N LYS A 60 6.14 10.94 -9.80
CA LYS A 60 5.71 10.29 -11.03
C LYS A 60 5.86 8.77 -10.98
N LYS A 61 6.97 8.24 -10.46
CA LYS A 61 7.18 6.80 -10.30
C LYS A 61 6.16 6.19 -9.34
N LEU A 62 5.97 6.78 -8.16
CA LEU A 62 4.99 6.29 -7.18
C LEU A 62 3.59 6.31 -7.75
N ARG A 63 3.17 7.43 -8.35
CA ARG A 63 1.87 7.55 -9.00
C ARG A 63 1.68 6.46 -10.06
N SER A 64 2.63 6.32 -10.98
CA SER A 64 2.59 5.29 -12.02
C SER A 64 2.48 3.87 -11.47
N ILE A 65 3.23 3.53 -10.42
CA ILE A 65 3.18 2.18 -9.82
C ILE A 65 1.81 1.95 -9.18
N TYR A 66 1.32 2.89 -8.37
CA TYR A 66 0.08 2.70 -7.65
C TYR A 66 -1.15 2.73 -8.56
N GLU A 67 -1.18 3.58 -9.58
CA GLU A 67 -2.27 3.62 -10.57
C GLU A 67 -2.30 2.36 -11.46
N ASN A 68 -1.13 1.80 -11.84
CA ASN A 68 -1.07 0.66 -12.77
C ASN A 68 -1.01 -0.72 -12.11
N VAL A 69 -0.60 -0.79 -10.84
CA VAL A 69 -0.35 -2.06 -10.15
C VAL A 69 -1.37 -2.32 -9.03
N MET A 70 -1.82 -1.30 -8.30
CA MET A 70 -2.66 -1.53 -7.10
C MET A 70 -4.02 -2.13 -7.46
N ASP A 71 -4.80 -1.48 -8.33
CA ASP A 71 -6.13 -1.95 -8.71
C ASP A 71 -6.06 -3.34 -9.37
N ASP A 72 -5.08 -3.55 -10.25
CA ASP A 72 -4.85 -4.83 -10.91
C ASP A 72 -4.44 -5.93 -9.92
N ALA A 73 -3.64 -5.61 -8.90
CA ALA A 73 -3.24 -6.56 -7.85
C ALA A 73 -4.43 -6.96 -6.98
N CYS A 74 -5.25 -6.00 -6.57
CA CYS A 74 -6.50 -6.26 -5.84
C CYS A 74 -7.45 -7.12 -6.68
N TYR A 75 -7.68 -6.75 -7.94
CA TYR A 75 -8.53 -7.52 -8.85
C TYR A 75 -8.01 -8.96 -9.03
N TYR A 76 -6.70 -9.12 -9.24
CA TYR A 76 -6.08 -10.43 -9.41
C TYR A 76 -6.20 -11.28 -8.14
N LEU A 77 -5.98 -10.68 -6.96
CA LEU A 77 -6.16 -11.31 -5.66
C LEU A 77 -7.60 -11.85 -5.51
N ARG A 78 -8.61 -11.00 -5.71
CA ARG A 78 -10.04 -11.40 -5.56
C ARG A 78 -10.45 -12.51 -6.53
N LYS A 79 -9.94 -12.48 -7.76
CA LYS A 79 -10.37 -13.40 -8.83
C LYS A 79 -9.63 -14.73 -8.85
N ASN A 80 -8.33 -14.70 -8.57
CA ASN A 80 -7.45 -15.86 -8.82
C ASN A 80 -6.88 -16.46 -7.53
N CYS A 81 -7.04 -15.80 -6.39
CA CYS A 81 -6.44 -16.23 -5.14
C CYS A 81 -7.51 -16.49 -4.08
N THR A 82 -7.13 -17.27 -3.06
CA THR A 82 -8.01 -17.52 -1.91
C THR A 82 -7.46 -16.73 -0.74
N GLU A 83 -8.34 -15.98 -0.09
CA GLU A 83 -8.03 -15.24 1.13
C GLU A 83 -8.67 -15.95 2.32
N PRO A 84 -7.86 -16.47 3.27
CA PRO A 84 -8.40 -17.11 4.46
C PRO A 84 -9.23 -16.15 5.33
N VAL A 85 -8.91 -14.85 5.27
CA VAL A 85 -9.61 -13.78 5.97
C VAL A 85 -9.96 -12.72 4.93
N LEU A 86 -11.24 -12.32 4.88
CA LEU A 86 -11.70 -11.29 3.95
C LEU A 86 -11.01 -9.96 4.26
N THR A 87 -10.59 -9.27 3.21
CA THR A 87 -9.94 -7.96 3.30
C THR A 87 -10.70 -6.94 2.46
N VAL A 88 -10.35 -5.66 2.62
CA VAL A 88 -10.94 -4.54 1.86
C VAL A 88 -9.83 -3.84 1.11
N ASP A 89 -10.04 -3.52 -0.16
CA ASP A 89 -9.02 -2.97 -1.06
C ASP A 89 -8.42 -1.67 -0.52
N ASN A 90 -9.26 -0.79 0.06
CA ASN A 90 -8.81 0.44 0.73
C ASN A 90 -7.80 0.16 1.84
N ASN A 91 -8.01 -0.89 2.63
CA ASN A 91 -7.12 -1.26 3.73
C ASN A 91 -5.82 -1.89 3.21
N LEU A 92 -5.87 -2.67 2.13
CA LEU A 92 -4.67 -3.20 1.47
C LEU A 92 -3.80 -2.07 0.94
N CYS A 93 -4.42 -1.08 0.28
CA CYS A 93 -3.77 0.11 -0.25
C CYS A 93 -3.16 0.97 0.88
N GLN A 94 -3.91 1.22 1.96
CA GLN A 94 -3.34 1.90 3.13
C GLN A 94 -2.20 1.10 3.79
N SER A 95 -2.27 -0.23 3.78
CA SER A 95 -1.21 -1.07 4.34
C SER A 95 0.10 -0.90 3.56
N SER A 96 0.05 -0.82 2.22
CA SER A 96 1.26 -0.57 1.43
C SER A 96 1.84 0.82 1.68
N PHE A 97 0.99 1.85 1.82
CA PHE A 97 1.41 3.19 2.17
C PHE A 97 2.14 3.24 3.51
N ARG A 98 1.60 2.60 4.55
CA ARG A 98 2.21 2.53 5.88
C ARG A 98 3.58 1.85 5.84
N ILE A 99 3.76 0.82 5.03
CA ILE A 99 5.06 0.17 4.83
C ILE A 99 6.04 1.17 4.21
N LEU A 100 5.65 1.87 3.14
CA LEU A 100 6.50 2.90 2.51
C LEU A 100 6.82 4.06 3.45
N ASP A 101 5.84 4.55 4.21
CA ASP A 101 6.02 5.66 5.15
C ASP A 101 7.05 5.32 6.24
N SER A 102 7.17 4.04 6.61
CA SER A 102 8.21 3.59 7.53
C SER A 102 9.62 3.84 6.99
N TYR A 103 9.83 3.66 5.69
CA TYR A 103 11.09 4.03 5.02
C TYR A 103 11.23 5.55 4.86
N PHE A 104 10.13 6.23 4.52
CA PHE A 104 10.13 7.68 4.28
C PHE A 104 10.37 8.51 5.54
N THR A 105 10.23 7.92 6.73
CA THR A 105 10.49 8.59 8.02
C THR A 105 11.91 9.19 8.08
N LYS A 106 12.91 8.57 7.41
CA LYS A 106 14.31 9.04 7.36
C LYS A 106 14.50 10.31 6.52
N TYR A 107 13.51 10.66 5.70
CA TYR A 107 13.51 11.77 4.75
C TYR A 107 12.57 12.90 5.18
N ARG A 108 12.30 12.98 6.49
CA ARG A 108 11.64 14.12 7.11
C ARG A 108 12.68 15.01 7.76
N ASP A 109 12.58 16.30 7.49
CA ASP A 109 13.37 17.30 8.20
C ASP A 109 12.98 17.29 9.68
N THR A 110 13.97 17.35 10.55
CA THR A 110 13.84 17.47 12.00
C THR A 110 14.72 18.62 12.50
N GLU A 111 14.60 19.01 13.76
CA GLU A 111 15.45 20.05 14.34
C GLU A 111 16.96 19.70 14.28
N ILE A 112 17.29 18.42 14.14
CA ILE A 112 18.65 17.89 14.23
C ILE A 112 19.17 17.41 12.85
N LYS A 113 18.27 16.99 11.95
CA LYS A 113 18.61 16.48 10.62
C LYS A 113 17.83 17.23 9.55
N VAL A 114 18.55 17.87 8.63
CA VAL A 114 18.01 18.34 7.35
C VAL A 114 18.36 17.32 6.29
N VAL A 115 17.37 16.92 5.50
CA VAL A 115 17.55 15.94 4.44
C VAL A 115 18.26 16.59 3.26
N GLU A 116 19.38 16.01 2.86
CA GLU A 116 20.16 16.52 1.75
C GLU A 116 19.57 16.10 0.41
N LYS A 117 19.86 16.89 -0.64
CA LYS A 117 19.42 16.57 -2.00
C LYS A 117 19.97 15.23 -2.48
N ALA A 118 21.20 14.89 -2.09
CA ALA A 118 21.82 13.61 -2.42
C ALA A 118 21.02 12.43 -1.86
N GLU A 119 20.51 12.51 -0.63
CA GLU A 119 19.69 11.45 -0.02
C GLU A 119 18.39 11.22 -0.81
N ILE A 120 17.78 12.27 -1.36
CA ILE A 120 16.58 12.18 -2.20
C ILE A 120 16.90 11.56 -3.57
N GLU A 121 18.04 11.89 -4.16
CA GLU A 121 18.51 11.27 -5.41
C GLU A 121 18.80 9.78 -5.22
N GLU A 122 19.29 9.36 -4.05
CA GLU A 122 19.44 7.95 -3.71
C GLU A 122 18.09 7.23 -3.56
N LEU A 123 17.12 7.89 -2.89
CA LEU A 123 15.76 7.37 -2.75
C LEU A 123 15.09 7.16 -4.11
N GLU A 124 15.30 8.06 -5.07
CA GLU A 124 14.80 7.95 -6.44
C GLU A 124 15.23 6.65 -7.15
N GLY A 125 16.44 6.17 -6.84
CA GLY A 125 17.00 4.92 -7.39
C GLY A 125 16.36 3.66 -6.82
N MET A 126 15.85 3.71 -5.59
CA MET A 126 15.28 2.53 -4.90
C MET A 126 13.76 2.55 -4.73
N ILE A 127 13.10 3.66 -5.09
CA ILE A 127 11.66 3.84 -4.87
C ILE A 127 10.80 2.72 -5.47
N THR A 128 11.15 2.24 -6.67
CA THR A 128 10.41 1.16 -7.34
C THR A 128 10.54 -0.16 -6.57
N SER A 129 11.73 -0.47 -6.07
CA SER A 129 11.98 -1.67 -5.27
C SER A 129 11.25 -1.61 -3.93
N LEU A 130 11.27 -0.45 -3.26
CA LEU A 130 10.53 -0.23 -2.02
C LEU A 130 9.02 -0.36 -2.23
N ALA A 131 8.47 0.19 -3.32
CA ALA A 131 7.05 0.08 -3.64
C ALA A 131 6.64 -1.37 -3.92
N ALA A 132 7.49 -2.14 -4.60
CA ALA A 132 7.25 -3.55 -4.85
C ALA A 132 7.30 -4.41 -3.59
N TYR A 133 8.24 -4.12 -2.70
CA TYR A 133 8.30 -4.74 -1.38
C TYR A 133 7.03 -4.44 -0.58
N ALA A 134 6.59 -3.18 -0.56
CA ALA A 134 5.37 -2.76 0.13
C ALA A 134 4.11 -3.43 -0.45
N LEU A 135 3.99 -3.55 -1.78
CA LEU A 135 2.89 -4.25 -2.45
C LEU A 135 2.89 -5.77 -2.19
N THR A 136 4.07 -6.36 -2.08
CA THR A 136 4.23 -7.78 -1.72
C THR A 136 3.71 -8.05 -0.29
N TRP A 137 4.08 -7.19 0.66
CA TRP A 137 3.72 -7.37 2.08
C TRP A 137 2.39 -6.72 2.49
N SER A 138 1.65 -6.17 1.53
CA SER A 138 0.28 -5.69 1.72
C SER A 138 -0.71 -6.61 1.02
N VAL A 139 -0.87 -6.46 -0.29
CA VAL A 139 -1.88 -7.16 -1.11
C VAL A 139 -1.52 -8.64 -1.25
N ALA A 140 -0.27 -8.95 -1.61
CA ALA A 140 0.12 -10.33 -1.88
C ALA A 140 0.30 -11.18 -0.61
N ALA A 141 0.29 -10.58 0.58
CA ALA A 141 0.48 -11.27 1.85
C ALA A 141 -0.80 -11.95 2.37
N THR A 142 -1.98 -11.52 1.92
CA THR A 142 -3.28 -11.94 2.48
C THR A 142 -3.80 -13.26 1.92
N THR A 143 -3.12 -13.81 0.93
CA THR A 143 -3.52 -15.07 0.29
C THR A 143 -2.86 -16.30 0.91
N ASP A 144 -3.43 -17.47 0.60
CA ASP A 144 -2.92 -18.79 0.95
C ASP A 144 -1.63 -19.16 0.19
N ILE A 145 -1.03 -20.30 0.55
CA ILE A 145 0.23 -20.77 -0.04
C ILE A 145 0.11 -20.96 -1.57
N SER A 146 -1.06 -21.39 -2.07
CA SER A 146 -1.27 -21.54 -3.50
C SER A 146 -1.36 -20.19 -4.21
N GLY A 147 -2.07 -19.22 -3.62
CA GLY A 147 -2.16 -17.86 -4.12
C GLY A 147 -0.83 -17.11 -4.09
N ARG A 148 0.04 -17.37 -3.11
CA ARG A 148 1.38 -16.77 -3.05
C ARG A 148 2.18 -17.07 -4.32
N LYS A 149 2.13 -18.29 -4.84
CA LYS A 149 2.80 -18.65 -6.11
C LYS A 149 2.22 -17.89 -7.32
N ARG A 150 0.92 -17.63 -7.32
CA ARG A 150 0.26 -16.87 -8.39
C ARG A 150 0.58 -15.38 -8.30
N MET A 151 0.53 -14.81 -7.10
CA MET A 151 0.90 -13.42 -6.82
C MET A 151 2.38 -13.15 -7.10
N ASP A 152 3.27 -14.11 -6.80
CA ASP A 152 4.68 -14.05 -7.16
C ASP A 152 4.86 -13.83 -8.67
N ALA A 153 4.28 -14.69 -9.50
CA ALA A 153 4.35 -14.56 -10.96
C ALA A 153 3.71 -13.25 -11.46
N PHE A 154 2.55 -12.88 -10.89
CA PHE A 154 1.84 -11.67 -11.27
C PHE A 154 2.64 -10.40 -10.98
N LEU A 155 3.12 -10.23 -9.73
CA LEU A 155 3.88 -9.04 -9.34
C LEU A 155 5.23 -8.96 -10.04
N ARG A 156 5.93 -10.09 -10.25
CA ARG A 156 7.17 -10.11 -11.04
C ARG A 156 6.96 -9.57 -12.46
N ASN A 157 5.87 -9.95 -13.12
CA ASN A 157 5.56 -9.45 -14.46
C ASN A 157 5.22 -7.96 -14.43
N LYS A 158 4.37 -7.51 -13.50
CA LYS A 158 3.99 -6.10 -13.35
C LYS A 158 5.18 -5.19 -13.03
N PHE A 159 6.09 -5.62 -12.19
CA PHE A 159 7.26 -4.81 -11.85
C PHE A 159 8.32 -4.80 -12.94
N LYS A 160 8.42 -5.85 -13.75
CA LYS A 160 9.27 -5.85 -14.95
C LYS A 160 8.85 -4.77 -15.94
N GLU A 161 7.55 -4.52 -16.09
CA GLU A 161 7.01 -3.40 -16.89
C GLU A 161 7.37 -2.02 -16.31
N ASN A 162 7.66 -1.95 -15.00
CA ASN A 162 8.09 -0.75 -14.28
C ASN A 162 9.61 -0.69 -14.07
N GLU A 163 10.38 -1.34 -14.96
CA GLU A 163 11.85 -1.33 -14.97
C GLU A 163 12.51 -1.85 -13.67
N MET A 164 11.84 -2.76 -12.96
CA MET A 164 12.37 -3.39 -11.76
C MET A 164 12.19 -4.91 -11.82
N GLU A 165 13.27 -5.65 -11.55
CA GLU A 165 13.24 -7.11 -11.48
C GLU A 165 13.57 -7.58 -10.07
N PHE A 166 12.70 -8.45 -9.54
CA PHE A 166 13.02 -9.25 -8.36
C PHE A 166 14.10 -10.29 -8.71
N PRO A 167 14.93 -10.71 -7.74
CA PRO A 167 15.88 -11.81 -7.95
C PRO A 167 15.16 -13.07 -8.46
N LYS A 168 15.77 -13.76 -9.43
CA LYS A 168 15.13 -14.88 -10.16
C LYS A 168 14.95 -16.13 -9.30
N GLU A 169 15.77 -16.29 -8.28
CA GLU A 169 15.70 -17.41 -7.35
C GLU A 169 14.58 -17.18 -6.33
N ASN A 170 13.96 -18.26 -5.86
CA ASN A 170 12.90 -18.24 -4.86
C ASN A 170 11.69 -17.37 -5.24
N THR A 171 10.80 -17.09 -4.28
CA THR A 171 9.62 -16.25 -4.49
C THR A 171 9.88 -14.83 -3.99
N ILE A 172 9.05 -13.86 -4.41
CA ILE A 172 9.10 -12.48 -3.91
C ILE A 172 9.02 -12.37 -2.37
N TYR A 173 8.49 -13.38 -1.68
CA TYR A 173 8.38 -13.42 -0.22
C TYR A 173 9.70 -13.79 0.48
N ASP A 174 10.63 -14.38 -0.25
CA ASP A 174 11.92 -14.84 0.28
C ASP A 174 12.99 -13.73 0.24
N TRP A 175 12.64 -12.55 -0.27
CA TRP A 175 13.54 -11.42 -0.43
C TRP A 175 13.07 -10.22 0.39
N SER A 176 14.04 -9.51 0.97
CA SER A 176 13.85 -8.20 1.57
C SER A 176 14.74 -7.19 0.89
N PHE A 177 14.29 -5.95 0.79
CA PHE A 177 15.08 -4.89 0.19
C PHE A 177 15.90 -4.16 1.26
N ASP A 178 17.23 -4.21 1.13
CA ASP A 178 18.16 -3.48 1.98
C ASP A 178 18.35 -2.05 1.44
N ASP A 179 17.78 -1.08 2.14
CA ASP A 179 17.82 0.33 1.74
C ASP A 179 19.22 0.96 1.87
N LYS A 180 20.13 0.35 2.65
CA LYS A 180 21.50 0.83 2.81
C LYS A 180 22.39 0.39 1.66
N ASN A 181 22.31 -0.88 1.29
CA ASN A 181 23.12 -1.46 0.23
C ASN A 181 22.43 -1.41 -1.15
N LYS A 182 21.15 -1.00 -1.18
CA LYS A 182 20.32 -0.85 -2.39
C LYS A 182 20.20 -2.17 -3.16
N GLU A 183 20.10 -3.27 -2.42
CA GLU A 183 20.08 -4.63 -2.97
C GLU A 183 19.01 -5.50 -2.32
N TRP A 184 18.59 -6.53 -3.03
CA TRP A 184 17.70 -7.56 -2.49
C TRP A 184 18.53 -8.60 -1.74
N LYS A 185 18.20 -8.82 -0.47
CA LYS A 185 18.83 -9.85 0.37
C LYS A 185 17.84 -10.97 0.68
N PRO A 186 18.31 -12.22 0.77
CA PRO A 186 17.48 -13.31 1.25
C PRO A 186 16.97 -12.99 2.65
N TRP A 187 15.66 -13.14 2.87
CA TRP A 187 15.01 -12.85 4.14
C TRP A 187 15.69 -13.57 5.32
N LEU A 188 16.13 -14.81 5.11
CA LEU A 188 16.78 -15.64 6.13
C LEU A 188 18.13 -15.09 6.61
N GLU A 189 18.84 -14.30 5.79
CA GLU A 189 20.13 -13.71 6.19
C GLU A 189 19.97 -12.51 7.14
N ILE A 190 18.77 -11.93 7.19
CA ILE A 190 18.46 -10.75 8.01
C ILE A 190 18.08 -11.17 9.43
N ILE A 191 17.68 -12.43 9.62
CA ILE A 191 17.27 -12.95 10.92
C ILE A 191 18.53 -13.25 11.75
N PRO A 192 18.70 -12.66 12.94
CA PRO A 192 19.78 -13.02 13.84
C PRO A 192 19.74 -14.52 14.16
N PRO A 193 20.89 -15.20 14.29
CA PRO A 193 20.91 -16.60 14.67
C PRO A 193 20.21 -16.78 16.02
N TYR A 194 19.36 -17.80 16.10
CA TYR A 194 18.67 -18.15 17.33
C TYR A 194 19.70 -18.65 18.35
N ASN A 195 19.91 -17.86 19.41
CA ASN A 195 20.71 -18.28 20.55
C ASN A 195 19.78 -18.97 21.56
N CYS A 196 19.94 -20.27 21.73
CA CYS A 196 19.30 -21.06 22.78
C CYS A 196 19.80 -20.67 24.17
#